data_AF-A0A8T0VJC8-F1
#
_entry.id   AF-A0A8T0VJC8-F1
#
_cell.length_a   1.000
_cell.length_b   1.000
_cell.length_c   1.000
_cell.angle_alpha   90.00
_cell.angle_beta   90.00
_cell.angle_gamma   90.00
#
_symmetry.space_group_name_H-M   'P 1'
#
loop_
_entity.id
_entity.type
_entity.pdbx_description
1 polymer ?
#
loop_
_entity_poly.entity_id
_entity_poly.type
_entity_poly.pdbx_seq_one_letter_code
_entity_poly.pdbx_strand_id
1 'polypeptide(L)'
;MRGNTHFIVPTAKFRLQAGAEEFITTYTFGTHTAKHTFCKVCGITSFYSPRSNPDGVAVTVACVDPGTLKHVEYRKFDGRNWEDFFKHSDISQFSKGKAEAAE
;
A
#
# COMPACT_ATOMS: atom_id res chain seq x y z
N MET A 1 2.84 15.76 -7.52
CA MET A 1 2.67 14.29 -7.44
C MET A 1 1.91 13.97 -6.16
N ARG A 2 1.01 12.98 -6.16
CA ARG A 2 0.40 12.49 -4.91
C ARG A 2 1.51 11.85 -4.06
N GLY A 3 1.79 12.40 -2.89
CA GLY A 3 2.77 11.85 -1.97
C GLY A 3 2.18 10.61 -1.29
N ASN A 4 2.56 9.42 -1.74
CA ASN A 4 2.03 8.17 -1.23
C ASN A 4 3.11 7.39 -0.48
N THR A 5 3.49 7.90 0.70
CA THR A 5 4.34 7.13 1.60
C THR A 5 3.50 6.09 2.33
N HIS A 6 3.75 4.82 2.05
CA HIS A 6 2.91 3.73 2.49
C HIS A 6 3.73 2.56 3.02
N PHE A 7 3.05 1.68 3.76
CA PHE A 7 3.53 0.36 4.14
C PHE A 7 2.54 -0.69 3.62
N ILE A 8 3.00 -1.94 3.51
CA ILE A 8 2.18 -3.05 3.02
C ILE A 8 1.56 -3.79 4.19
N VAL A 9 0.26 -4.06 4.08
CA VAL A 9 -0.50 -4.95 4.94
C VAL A 9 -0.96 -6.14 4.11
N PRO A 10 -0.80 -7.40 4.56
CA PRO A 10 -1.37 -8.55 3.85
C PRO A 10 -2.88 -8.39 3.69
N THR A 11 -3.44 -8.74 2.53
CA THR A 11 -4.88 -8.59 2.28
C THR A 11 -5.75 -9.28 3.34
N ALA A 12 -5.28 -10.41 3.89
CA ALA A 12 -5.96 -11.12 4.97
C ALA A 12 -6.08 -10.32 6.28
N LYS A 13 -5.22 -9.31 6.51
CA LYS A 13 -5.25 -8.41 7.67
C LYS A 13 -5.85 -7.03 7.33
N PHE A 14 -6.45 -6.88 6.16
CA PHE A 14 -7.13 -5.65 5.73
C PHE A 14 -8.63 -5.89 5.59
N ARG A 15 -9.43 -4.96 6.12
CA ARG A 15 -10.89 -4.96 5.96
C ARG A 15 -11.35 -3.56 5.61
N LEU A 16 -12.05 -3.43 4.48
CA LEU A 16 -12.72 -2.20 4.12
C LEU A 16 -13.97 -2.02 5.00
N GLN A 17 -14.17 -0.84 5.55
CA GLN A 17 -15.35 -0.53 6.35
C GLN A 17 -16.59 -0.47 5.45
N ALA A 18 -17.73 -0.97 5.96
CA ALA A 18 -19.00 -0.90 5.26
C ALA A 18 -19.35 0.55 4.87
N GLY A 19 -19.89 0.74 3.66
CA GLY A 19 -20.22 2.06 3.11
C GLY A 19 -19.03 2.82 2.50
N ALA A 20 -17.77 2.44 2.79
CA ALA A 20 -16.61 3.10 2.19
C ALA A 20 -16.55 2.93 0.66
N GLU A 21 -17.13 1.85 0.14
CA GLU A 21 -17.26 1.55 -1.29
C GLU A 21 -17.95 2.68 -2.07
N GLU A 22 -18.88 3.39 -1.42
CA GLU A 22 -19.62 4.50 -2.02
C GLU A 22 -18.75 5.72 -2.30
N PHE A 23 -17.60 5.85 -1.61
CA PHE A 23 -16.73 7.02 -1.68
C PHE A 23 -15.41 6.76 -2.41
N ILE A 24 -15.10 5.51 -2.73
CA ILE A 24 -13.86 5.16 -3.43
C ILE A 24 -14.09 5.00 -4.93
N THR A 25 -13.04 5.25 -5.70
CA THR A 25 -12.95 4.89 -7.11
C THR A 25 -11.57 4.29 -7.38
N THR A 26 -11.47 3.48 -8.43
CA THR A 26 -10.24 2.78 -8.79
C THR A 26 -9.96 2.97 -10.26
N TYR A 27 -8.70 3.27 -10.58
CA TYR A 27 -8.20 3.17 -11.95
C TYR A 27 -7.00 2.23 -12.00
N THR A 28 -6.70 1.77 -13.21
CA THR A 28 -5.61 0.85 -13.51
C THR A 28 -4.93 1.31 -14.80
N PHE A 29 -3.64 1.07 -14.95
CA PHE A 29 -2.89 1.31 -16.18
C PHE A 29 -1.78 0.29 -16.34
N GLY A 30 -1.10 0.30 -17.50
CA GLY A 30 0.03 -0.60 -17.77
C GLY A 30 -0.42 -2.05 -17.78
N THR A 31 0.10 -2.86 -16.86
CA THR A 31 -0.27 -4.29 -16.73
C THR A 31 -1.62 -4.52 -16.06
N HIS A 32 -2.29 -3.46 -15.60
CA HIS A 32 -3.54 -3.52 -14.83
C HIS A 32 -3.47 -4.30 -13.51
N THR A 33 -2.26 -4.69 -13.07
CA THR A 33 -2.03 -5.39 -11.80
C THR A 33 -2.23 -4.46 -10.60
N ALA A 34 -1.73 -3.23 -10.70
CA ALA A 34 -1.94 -2.23 -9.66
C ALA A 34 -3.35 -1.64 -9.76
N LYS A 35 -4.08 -1.66 -8.65
CA LYS A 35 -5.40 -1.05 -8.50
C LYS A 35 -5.24 0.23 -7.71
N HIS A 36 -5.23 1.37 -8.39
CA HIS A 36 -5.04 2.68 -7.79
C HIS A 36 -6.38 3.20 -7.25
N THR A 37 -6.69 2.79 -6.02
CA THR A 37 -7.90 3.18 -5.30
C THR A 37 -7.70 4.52 -4.58
N PHE A 38 -8.70 5.38 -4.59
CA PHE A 38 -8.69 6.65 -3.86
C PHE A 38 -10.10 7.17 -3.62
N CYS A 39 -10.27 8.12 -2.69
CA CYS A 39 -11.54 8.77 -2.42
C CYS A 39 -11.94 9.66 -3.61
N LYS A 40 -13.08 9.40 -4.23
CA LYS A 40 -13.60 10.19 -5.36
C LYS A 40 -14.09 11.59 -4.95
N VAL A 41 -14.32 11.82 -3.66
CA VAL A 41 -14.79 13.11 -3.13
C VAL A 41 -13.63 14.06 -2.85
N CYS A 42 -12.60 13.62 -2.12
CA CYS A 42 -11.48 14.49 -1.71
C CYS A 42 -10.15 14.19 -2.44
N GLY A 43 -10.08 13.11 -3.23
CA GLY A 43 -8.87 12.74 -3.97
C GLY A 43 -7.78 12.02 -3.17
N ILE A 44 -7.97 11.83 -1.86
CA ILE A 44 -6.99 11.18 -0.98
C ILE A 44 -6.90 9.68 -1.29
N THR A 45 -5.68 9.18 -1.44
CA THR A 45 -5.36 7.75 -1.50
C THR A 45 -5.04 7.26 -0.10
N SER A 46 -6.01 6.75 0.63
CA SER A 46 -5.79 6.13 1.95
C SER A 46 -5.18 4.73 1.83
N PHE A 47 -5.55 4.00 0.77
CA PHE A 47 -4.98 2.70 0.44
C PHE A 47 -5.07 2.41 -1.06
N TYR A 48 -4.28 1.44 -1.54
CA TYR A 48 -4.38 0.89 -2.90
C TYR A 48 -3.74 -0.50 -2.99
N SER A 49 -3.95 -1.25 -4.08
CA SER A 49 -3.26 -2.52 -4.31
C SER A 49 -2.08 -2.30 -5.27
N PRO A 50 -0.81 -2.41 -4.82
CA PRO A 50 0.36 -2.18 -5.65
C PRO A 50 0.72 -3.39 -6.52
N ARG A 51 1.41 -3.14 -7.65
CA ARG A 51 1.90 -4.22 -8.53
C ARG A 51 2.97 -5.12 -7.89
N SER A 52 3.75 -4.60 -6.95
CA SER A 52 4.81 -5.33 -6.24
C SER A 52 4.28 -6.36 -5.25
N ASN A 53 3.07 -6.11 -4.73
CA ASN A 53 2.42 -6.90 -3.69
C ASN A 53 0.94 -7.07 -4.06
N PRO A 54 0.63 -7.87 -5.09
CA PRO A 54 -0.75 -8.05 -5.56
C PRO A 54 -1.66 -8.72 -4.51
N ASP A 55 -1.06 -9.39 -3.52
CA ASP A 55 -1.68 -10.02 -2.36
C ASP A 55 -1.62 -9.15 -1.10
N GLY A 56 -1.25 -7.88 -1.24
CA GLY A 56 -1.21 -6.90 -0.16
C GLY A 56 -1.95 -5.61 -0.50
N VAL A 57 -2.16 -4.81 0.54
CA VAL A 57 -2.74 -3.48 0.47
C VAL A 57 -1.69 -2.49 0.98
N ALA A 58 -1.37 -1.51 0.15
CA ALA A 58 -0.53 -0.39 0.53
C ALA A 58 -1.38 0.64 1.28
N VAL A 59 -1.07 0.90 2.54
CA VAL A 59 -1.77 1.86 3.41
C VAL A 59 -0.91 3.11 3.59
N THR A 60 -1.48 4.28 3.31
CA THR A 60 -0.78 5.57 3.43
C THR A 60 -0.55 5.92 4.90
N VAL A 61 0.71 6.16 5.28
CA VAL A 61 1.12 6.42 6.67
C VAL A 61 0.35 7.61 7.27
N ALA A 62 0.17 8.68 6.49
CA ALA A 62 -0.52 9.89 6.95
C ALA A 62 -2.04 9.70 7.16
N CYS A 63 -2.61 8.58 6.73
CA CYS A 63 -4.03 8.27 6.89
C CYS A 63 -4.29 7.29 8.04
N VAL A 64 -3.26 6.92 8.80
CA VAL A 64 -3.39 6.06 9.98
C VAL A 64 -3.67 6.92 11.21
N ASP A 65 -4.56 6.44 12.08
CA ASP A 65 -4.91 7.14 13.31
C ASP A 65 -3.68 7.41 14.20
N PRO A 66 -3.55 8.63 14.76
CA PRO A 66 -2.44 8.97 15.64
C PRO A 66 -2.28 7.98 16.79
N GLY A 67 -1.03 7.59 17.09
CA GLY A 67 -0.71 6.62 18.16
C GLY A 67 -0.74 5.15 17.74
N THR A 68 -1.25 4.82 16.55
CA THR A 68 -1.24 3.43 16.04
C THR A 68 0.16 2.97 15.66
N LEU A 69 0.95 3.81 15.00
CA LEU A 69 2.30 3.49 14.57
C LEU A 69 3.31 3.88 15.65
N LYS A 70 4.04 2.90 16.19
CA LYS A 70 5.08 3.13 17.20
C LYS A 70 6.42 3.57 16.60
N HIS A 71 6.73 3.09 15.40
CA HIS A 71 7.99 3.35 14.71
C HIS A 71 7.77 3.27 13.19
N VAL A 72 8.38 4.18 12.44
CA VAL A 72 8.32 4.21 10.97
C VAL A 72 9.71 4.41 10.42
N GLU A 73 10.17 3.47 9.60
CA GLU A 73 11.42 3.57 8.84
C GLU A 73 11.09 3.95 7.39
N TYR A 74 11.70 5.01 6.89
CA TYR A 74 11.50 5.47 5.51
C TYR A 74 12.64 4.99 4.62
N ARG A 75 12.31 4.17 3.61
CA ARG A 75 13.24 3.74 2.57
C ARG A 75 13.03 4.54 1.30
N LYS A 76 14.10 5.15 0.80
CA LYS A 76 14.07 5.94 -0.45
C LYS A 76 14.57 5.08 -1.60
N PHE A 77 13.97 5.27 -2.76
CA PHE A 77 14.41 4.72 -4.04
C PHE A 77 14.21 5.80 -5.11
N ASP A 78 14.94 5.71 -6.22
CA ASP A 78 14.98 6.77 -7.24
C ASP A 78 13.71 6.87 -8.11
N GLY A 79 12.88 5.82 -8.11
CA GLY A 79 11.69 5.68 -8.96
C GLY A 79 11.96 5.58 -10.46
N ARG A 80 13.20 5.81 -10.92
CA ARG A 80 13.59 5.75 -12.34
C ARG A 80 13.97 4.34 -12.75
N ASN A 81 14.65 3.60 -11.88
CA ASN A 81 15.15 2.25 -12.14
C ASN A 81 14.29 1.21 -11.40
N TRP A 82 12.98 1.29 -11.54
CA TRP A 82 12.06 0.49 -10.72
C TRP A 82 12.21 -1.02 -10.95
N GLU A 83 12.33 -1.46 -12.20
CA GLU A 83 12.45 -2.88 -12.54
C GLU A 83 13.70 -3.51 -11.93
N ASP A 84 14.81 -2.76 -11.88
CA ASP A 84 16.05 -3.19 -11.26
C ASP A 84 15.95 -3.18 -9.73
N PHE A 85 15.41 -2.10 -9.16
CA PHE A 85 15.15 -2.00 -7.72
C PHE A 85 14.25 -3.14 -7.23
N PHE A 86 13.17 -3.45 -7.94
CA PHE A 86 12.25 -4.53 -7.57
C PHE A 86 12.92 -5.90 -7.58
N LYS A 87 13.83 -6.18 -8.54
CA LYS A 87 14.57 -7.44 -8.60
C LYS A 87 15.57 -7.62 -7.47
N HIS A 88 16.19 -6.52 -7.03
CA HIS A 88 17.25 -6.54 -6.02
C HIS A 88 16.78 -6.09 -4.63
N SER A 89 15.47 -6.01 -4.39
CA SER A 89 14.91 -5.63 -3.09
C SER A 89 13.90 -6.66 -2.58
N ASP A 90 13.65 -6.61 -1.28
CA ASP A 90 12.75 -7.54 -0.58
C ASP A 90 11.30 -7.04 -0.51
N ILE A 91 10.93 -6.02 -1.30
CA ILE A 91 9.62 -5.36 -1.14
C ILE A 91 8.44 -6.30 -1.44
N SER A 92 8.63 -7.30 -2.31
CA SER A 92 7.64 -8.33 -2.60
C SER A 92 7.30 -9.20 -1.38
N GLN A 93 8.21 -9.28 -0.40
CA GLN A 93 8.03 -10.06 0.81
C GLN A 93 7.13 -9.36 1.83
N PHE A 94 6.90 -8.05 1.73
CA PHE A 94 6.14 -7.31 2.76
C PHE A 94 4.64 -7.67 2.84
N SER A 95 4.06 -8.27 1.79
CA SER A 95 2.70 -8.84 1.86
C SER A 95 2.66 -10.26 2.37
N LYS A 96 3.81 -10.96 2.39
CA LYS A 96 3.93 -12.30 2.95
C LYS A 96 4.13 -12.11 4.44
N GLY A 97 3.11 -12.41 5.24
CA GLY A 97 3.15 -12.20 6.68
C GLY A 97 4.46 -12.72 7.27
N LYS A 98 5.15 -11.90 8.08
CA LYS A 98 6.23 -12.43 8.92
C LYS A 98 5.60 -13.55 9.76
N ALA A 99 6.20 -14.74 9.75
CA ALA A 99 5.91 -15.74 10.75
C ALA A 99 5.95 -15.03 12.09
N GLU A 100 4.80 -14.98 12.78
CA GLU A 100 4.68 -14.34 14.07
C GLU A 100 5.73 -15.00 14.96
N ALA A 101 6.75 -14.23 15.36
CA ALA A 101 7.54 -14.60 16.52
C ALA A 101 6.54 -14.63 17.67
N ALA A 102 6.18 -15.84 18.06
CA ALA A 102 5.46 -16.07 19.30
C ALA A 102 6.33 -15.52 20.45
N GLU A 103 5.63 -14.89 21.40
CA GLU A 103 6.09 -14.37 22.69
C GLU A 103 6.54 -12.89 22.74
#